data_AF-Q2GWF8-F1
#
_entry.id   AF-Q2GWF8-F1
#
_cell.length_a   1.000
_cell.length_b   1.000
_cell.length_c   1.000
_cell.angle_alpha   90.00
_cell.angle_beta   90.00
_cell.angle_gamma   90.00
#
_symmetry.space_group_name_H-M   'P 1'
#
loop_
_entity.id
_entity.type
_entity.pdbx_description
1 polymer ?
#
loop_
_entity_poly.entity_id
_entity_poly.type
_entity_poly.pdbx_seq_one_letter_code
_entity_poly.pdbx_strand_id
1 'polypeptide(L)'
;MASITRCLRVARPAAFSAVARNSVPRTIGARAFSVTASNAIKRYTKEHEWIDISADKKTGVLGISEYAAKQLGDIVYVELPEEGKDVKVAEDDSHGGGWIAKVQLTEQGVEDFEKMMDVAAYEEFTAVEEEH
;
A
#
# COMPACT_ATOMS: atom_id res chain seq x y z
N MET A 1 -14.43 -36.87 72.56
CA MET A 1 -13.57 -38.07 72.66
C MET A 1 -14.06 -39.07 71.63
N ALA A 2 -13.15 -39.58 70.79
CA ALA A 2 -13.23 -40.85 70.03
C ALA A 2 -14.39 -40.98 69.00
N SER A 3 -14.28 -41.65 67.86
CA SER A 3 -13.19 -42.35 67.17
C SER A 3 -13.82 -42.90 65.87
N ILE A 4 -13.07 -42.84 64.75
CA ILE A 4 -12.80 -43.88 63.73
C ILE A 4 -13.99 -44.81 63.38
N THR A 5 -14.38 -45.05 62.12
CA THR A 5 -13.80 -46.08 61.21
C THR A 5 -14.58 -46.03 59.87
N ARG A 6 -13.97 -45.68 58.73
CA ARG A 6 -13.40 -46.55 57.65
C ARG A 6 -14.34 -47.63 57.10
N CYS A 7 -14.61 -47.57 55.79
CA CYS A 7 -14.58 -48.63 54.75
C CYS A 7 -15.61 -48.30 53.65
N LEU A 8 -15.51 -48.66 52.36
CA LEU A 8 -14.46 -49.10 51.43
C LEU A 8 -15.15 -49.10 50.04
N ARG A 9 -14.36 -48.85 48.99
CA ARG A 9 -14.42 -49.45 47.62
C ARG A 9 -15.58 -49.17 46.65
N VAL A 10 -15.14 -48.75 45.44
CA VAL A 10 -15.45 -49.30 44.08
C VAL A 10 -16.87 -49.03 43.56
N ALA A 11 -17.15 -48.75 42.29
CA ALA A 11 -16.45 -48.24 41.12
C ALA A 11 -17.54 -47.85 40.09
N ARG A 12 -17.15 -47.09 39.07
CA ARG A 12 -17.91 -46.57 37.91
C ARG A 12 -18.74 -47.63 37.13
N PRO A 13 -19.80 -47.23 36.40
CA PRO A 13 -19.67 -46.83 34.97
C PRO A 13 -20.56 -45.62 34.60
N ALA A 14 -20.09 -44.64 33.84
CA ALA A 14 -20.02 -44.53 32.36
C ALA A 14 -21.22 -43.78 31.76
N ALA A 15 -20.88 -42.81 30.91
CA ALA A 15 -21.69 -42.17 29.88
C ALA A 15 -22.97 -41.44 30.33
N PHE A 16 -23.00 -40.12 30.15
CA PHE A 16 -23.58 -39.55 28.94
C PHE A 16 -23.03 -38.12 28.80
N SER A 17 -22.17 -37.96 27.81
CA SER A 17 -21.82 -36.64 27.29
C SER A 17 -23.05 -36.12 26.56
N ALA A 18 -23.71 -35.12 27.14
CA ALA A 18 -24.71 -34.34 26.44
C ALA A 18 -24.18 -32.90 26.36
N VAL A 19 -23.72 -32.58 25.16
CA VAL A 19 -23.10 -31.34 24.73
C VAL A 19 -23.93 -30.11 25.17
N ALA A 20 -23.41 -29.34 26.12
CA ALA A 20 -23.84 -27.97 26.28
C ALA A 20 -23.32 -27.21 25.06
N ARG A 21 -24.22 -26.89 24.11
CA ARG A 21 -23.94 -26.02 22.98
C ARG A 21 -23.67 -24.62 23.51
N ASN A 22 -22.43 -24.38 23.92
CA ASN A 22 -21.99 -23.04 24.25
C ASN A 22 -21.96 -22.27 22.94
N SER A 23 -22.98 -21.43 22.71
CA SER A 23 -23.00 -20.46 21.62
C SER A 23 -21.91 -19.44 21.90
N VAL A 24 -20.68 -19.73 21.49
CA VAL A 24 -19.65 -18.71 21.40
C VAL A 24 -20.14 -17.73 20.34
N PRO A 25 -20.48 -16.47 20.66
CA PRO A 25 -20.63 -15.49 19.61
C PRO A 25 -19.29 -15.44 18.91
N ARG A 26 -19.26 -15.91 17.65
CA ARG A 26 -18.09 -15.81 16.79
C ARG A 26 -17.83 -14.32 16.68
N THR A 27 -16.88 -13.82 17.46
CA THR A 27 -16.36 -12.47 17.28
C THR A 27 -15.80 -12.45 15.87
N ILE A 28 -16.58 -11.95 14.92
CA ILE A 28 -16.09 -11.53 13.63
C ILE A 28 -15.20 -10.34 14.00
N GLY A 29 -13.92 -10.64 14.26
CA GLY A 29 -12.88 -9.65 14.28
C GLY A 29 -12.82 -9.09 12.88
N ALA A 30 -13.68 -8.12 12.60
CA ALA A 30 -13.56 -7.27 11.44
C ALA A 30 -12.23 -6.57 11.62
N ARG A 31 -11.18 -7.11 11.00
CA ARG A 31 -9.98 -6.33 10.72
C ARG A 31 -10.45 -5.23 9.78
N ALA A 32 -10.77 -4.08 10.36
CA ALA A 32 -11.02 -2.87 9.60
C ALA A 32 -9.71 -2.56 8.86
N PHE A 33 -9.67 -2.83 7.56
CA PHE A 33 -8.65 -2.26 6.69
C PHE A 33 -8.91 -0.76 6.70
N SER A 34 -8.14 -0.02 7.50
CA SER A 34 -8.17 1.43 7.50
C SER A 34 -7.54 1.90 6.21
N VAL A 35 -8.36 2.26 5.23
CA VAL A 35 -7.91 3.02 4.06
C VAL A 35 -7.79 4.47 4.51
N THR A 36 -6.74 4.78 5.27
CA THR A 36 -6.37 6.17 5.43
C THR A 36 -5.78 6.58 4.09
N ALA A 37 -6.49 7.43 3.35
CA ALA A 37 -5.96 8.04 2.15
C ALA A 37 -4.64 8.71 2.52
N SER A 38 -3.53 8.11 2.09
CA SER A 38 -2.20 8.68 2.21
C SER A 38 -2.25 10.04 1.52
N ASN A 39 -2.05 11.11 2.27
CA ASN A 39 -1.98 12.46 1.73
C ASN A 39 -0.67 12.54 0.94
N ALA A 40 -0.77 12.19 -0.34
CA ALA A 40 0.36 12.04 -1.22
C ALA A 40 0.54 13.35 -2.01
N ILE A 41 1.77 13.86 -2.05
CA ILE A 41 2.09 15.16 -2.65
C ILE A 41 2.61 14.90 -4.05
N LYS A 42 1.81 15.27 -5.06
CA LYS A 42 2.14 15.10 -6.47
C LYS A 42 2.82 16.34 -7.05
N ARG A 43 3.92 16.14 -7.77
CA ARG A 43 4.66 17.16 -8.52
C ARG A 43 5.01 16.67 -9.91
N TYR A 44 5.30 17.60 -10.81
CA TYR A 44 5.60 17.34 -12.21
C TYR A 44 6.90 18.01 -12.67
N THR A 45 7.57 17.37 -13.62
CA THR A 45 8.68 17.95 -14.36
C THR A 45 8.19 18.52 -15.70
N LYS A 46 9.02 19.36 -16.33
CA LYS A 46 8.77 19.85 -17.70
C LYS A 46 8.91 18.76 -18.76
N GLU A 47 9.55 17.64 -18.39
CA GLU A 47 9.71 16.46 -19.25
C GLU A 47 8.47 15.55 -19.18
N HIS A 48 7.36 16.05 -18.65
CA HIS A 48 6.10 15.34 -18.49
C HIS A 48 6.19 14.09 -17.60
N GLU A 49 7.10 14.09 -16.65
CA GLU A 49 7.17 13.08 -15.60
C GLU A 49 6.47 13.58 -14.35
N TRP A 50 5.96 12.67 -13.53
CA TRP A 50 5.39 12.99 -12.24
C TRP A 50 5.99 12.13 -11.15
N ILE A 51 6.00 12.70 -9.94
CA ILE A 51 6.35 12.00 -8.72
C ILE A 51 5.26 12.25 -7.67
N ASP A 52 4.82 11.18 -7.03
CA ASP A 52 3.88 11.20 -5.92
C ASP A 52 4.57 10.70 -4.65
N ILE A 53 4.70 11.57 -3.66
CA ILE A 53 5.46 11.29 -2.44
C ILE A 53 4.53 11.10 -1.26
N SER A 54 4.81 10.08 -0.44
CA SER A 54 4.14 9.90 0.85
C SER A 54 4.35 11.12 1.77
N ALA A 55 3.40 11.38 2.66
CA ALA A 55 3.50 12.46 3.66
C ALA A 55 4.81 12.43 4.48
N ASP A 56 5.41 11.25 4.64
CA ASP A 56 6.68 11.07 5.35
C ASP A 56 7.93 11.51 4.57
N LYS A 57 7.80 11.93 3.30
CA LYS A 57 8.88 12.32 2.38
C LYS A 57 10.00 11.28 2.17
N LYS A 58 9.76 10.01 2.51
CA LYS A 58 10.75 8.92 2.42
C LYS A 58 10.65 8.06 1.17
N THR A 59 9.43 7.90 0.66
CA THR A 59 9.15 7.04 -0.49
C THR A 59 8.27 7.80 -1.46
N GLY A 60 8.65 7.74 -2.73
CA GLY A 60 7.88 8.28 -3.84
C GLY A 60 7.57 7.20 -4.87
N VAL A 61 6.55 7.46 -5.66
CA VAL A 61 6.21 6.72 -6.86
C VAL A 61 6.39 7.67 -8.03
N LEU A 62 7.05 7.24 -9.10
CA LEU A 62 7.26 8.05 -10.30
C LEU A 62 6.68 7.40 -11.54
N GLY A 63 6.33 8.22 -12.53
CA GLY A 63 5.79 7.78 -13.81
C GLY A 63 5.72 8.90 -14.84
N ILE A 64 5.19 8.59 -16.02
CA ILE A 64 4.93 9.57 -17.08
C ILE A 64 3.51 10.12 -16.97
N SER A 65 3.32 11.38 -17.36
CA SER A 65 2.02 12.04 -17.34
C SER A 65 1.07 11.46 -18.40
N GLU A 66 -0.22 11.71 -18.22
CA GLU A 66 -1.23 11.30 -19.19
C GLU A 66 -1.04 12.00 -20.55
N TYR A 67 -0.52 13.23 -20.56
CA TYR A 67 -0.18 13.96 -21.78
C TYR A 67 0.91 13.23 -22.57
N ALA A 68 2.03 12.88 -21.91
CA ALA A 68 3.11 12.13 -22.54
C ALA A 68 2.64 10.76 -23.03
N ALA A 69 1.86 10.04 -22.22
CA ALA A 69 1.33 8.74 -22.61
C ALA A 69 0.44 8.83 -23.86
N LYS A 70 -0.41 9.86 -23.97
CA LYS A 70 -1.25 10.09 -25.16
C LYS A 70 -0.44 10.41 -26.41
N GLN A 71 0.64 11.18 -26.27
CA GLN A 71 1.53 11.51 -27.39
C GLN A 71 2.33 10.29 -27.88
N LEU A 72 2.76 9.42 -26.95
CA LEU A 72 3.51 8.20 -27.27
C LEU A 72 2.61 7.11 -27.88
N GLY A 73 1.33 7.07 -27.50
CA GLY A 73 0.38 6.06 -27.97
C GLY A 73 0.53 4.73 -27.22
N ASP A 74 0.52 3.62 -27.95
CA ASP A 74 0.62 2.27 -27.37
C ASP A 74 2.08 1.93 -27.02
N ILE A 75 2.40 1.89 -25.72
CA ILE A 75 3.75 1.65 -25.20
C ILE A 75 3.93 0.15 -24.96
N VAL A 76 4.76 -0.49 -25.78
CA VAL A 76 5.02 -1.95 -25.71
C VAL A 76 6.31 -2.32 -24.97
N TYR A 77 7.17 -1.34 -24.66
CA TYR A 77 8.46 -1.56 -24.01
C TYR A 77 8.89 -0.33 -23.21
N VAL A 78 9.45 -0.57 -22.02
CA VAL A 78 10.08 0.44 -21.16
C VAL A 78 11.40 -0.14 -20.63
N GLU A 79 12.48 0.63 -20.74
CA GLU A 79 13.76 0.27 -20.12
C GLU A 79 13.78 0.81 -18.69
N LEU A 80 13.97 -0.10 -17.72
CA LEU A 80 13.91 0.22 -16.31
C LEU A 80 15.32 0.11 -15.70
N PRO A 81 15.69 0.99 -14.77
CA PRO A 81 16.99 0.93 -14.13
C PRO A 81 17.11 -0.33 -13.26
N GLU A 82 18.34 -0.80 -13.04
CA GLU A 82 18.62 -1.95 -12.18
C GLU A 82 18.11 -1.71 -10.75
N GLU A 83 17.40 -2.70 -10.21
CA GLU A 83 16.93 -2.69 -8.83
C GLU A 83 18.10 -2.54 -7.84
N GLY A 84 17.91 -1.71 -6.82
CA GLY A 84 18.90 -1.50 -5.75
C GLY A 84 19.67 -0.19 -5.80
N LYS A 85 19.51 0.62 -6.86
CA LYS A 85 20.01 2.01 -6.93
C LYS A 85 18.94 3.01 -6.47
N ASP A 86 18.46 2.87 -5.23
CA ASP A 86 17.34 3.64 -4.64
C ASP A 86 15.98 3.50 -5.34
N VAL A 87 15.93 2.74 -6.44
CA VAL A 87 14.73 2.48 -7.24
C VAL A 87 14.31 1.01 -7.07
N LYS A 88 13.01 0.81 -6.85
CA LYS A 88 12.28 -0.45 -6.96
C LYS A 88 11.36 -0.35 -8.16
N VAL A 89 11.51 -1.28 -9.09
CA VAL A 89 10.75 -1.29 -10.34
C VAL A 89 9.36 -1.88 -10.10
N ALA A 90 8.38 -1.53 -10.93
CA ALA A 90 7.05 -2.14 -10.89
C ALA A 90 7.12 -3.63 -11.32
N GLU A 91 6.74 -4.55 -10.44
CA GLU A 91 6.48 -5.96 -10.77
C GLU A 91 4.98 -6.12 -11.09
N ASP A 92 4.67 -6.53 -12.32
CA ASP A 92 3.37 -6.98 -12.86
C ASP A 92 2.16 -6.03 -12.64
N ASP A 93 1.73 -5.40 -13.73
CA ASP A 93 0.65 -4.40 -13.77
C ASP A 93 -0.77 -4.97 -13.74
N SER A 94 -1.04 -5.99 -12.91
CA SER A 94 -2.42 -6.44 -12.65
C SER A 94 -3.28 -5.39 -11.91
N HIS A 95 -2.72 -4.23 -11.54
CA HIS A 95 -3.37 -3.17 -10.77
C HIS A 95 -3.35 -1.78 -11.45
N GLY A 96 -3.42 -1.70 -12.79
CA GLY A 96 -3.86 -0.49 -13.52
C GLY A 96 -3.24 0.85 -13.08
N GLY A 97 -2.00 0.83 -12.58
CA GLY A 97 -1.48 1.90 -11.73
C GLY A 97 -0.72 2.99 -12.44
N GLY A 98 -0.31 2.79 -13.70
CA GLY A 98 0.40 3.80 -14.52
C GLY A 98 1.72 4.31 -13.92
N TRP A 99 2.24 3.67 -12.88
CA TRP A 99 3.50 4.06 -12.22
C TRP A 99 4.64 3.18 -12.72
N ILE A 100 5.80 3.79 -12.93
CA ILE A 100 6.97 3.16 -13.55
C ILE A 100 7.92 2.62 -12.48
N ALA A 101 8.14 3.38 -11.42
CA ALA A 101 9.03 2.97 -10.36
C ALA A 101 8.66 3.55 -8.99
N LYS A 102 9.10 2.87 -7.94
CA LYS A 102 9.08 3.33 -6.55
C LYS A 102 10.50 3.74 -6.16
N VAL A 103 10.65 4.91 -5.57
CA VAL A 103 11.97 5.45 -5.22
C VAL A 103 12.03 5.78 -3.74
N GLN A 104 13.16 5.48 -3.11
CA GLN A 104 13.49 5.99 -1.79
C GLN A 104 14.14 7.36 -1.95
N LEU A 105 13.60 8.36 -1.27
CA LEU A 105 14.13 9.72 -1.36
C LEU A 105 15.31 9.90 -0.41
N THR A 106 16.42 10.34 -0.98
CA THR A 106 17.54 10.93 -0.25
C THR A 106 17.24 12.40 0.06
N GLU A 107 18.08 13.04 0.89
CA GLU A 107 17.95 14.47 1.19
C GLU A 107 17.96 15.33 -0.08
N GLN A 108 18.84 14.99 -1.04
CA GLN A 108 18.89 15.67 -2.33
C GLN A 108 17.59 15.49 -3.13
N GLY A 109 17.00 14.29 -3.10
CA GLY A 109 15.72 14.02 -3.77
C GLY A 109 14.57 14.86 -3.21
N VAL A 110 14.61 15.21 -1.92
CA VAL A 110 13.60 16.09 -1.31
C VAL A 110 13.75 17.54 -1.79
N GLU A 111 14.97 18.04 -1.95
CA GLU A 111 15.20 19.38 -2.51
C GLU A 111 14.76 19.47 -3.97
N ASP A 112 15.07 18.44 -4.76
CA ASP A 112 14.71 18.42 -6.17
C ASP A 112 13.19 18.33 -6.35
N PHE A 113 12.50 17.59 -5.48
CA PHE A 113 11.04 17.58 -5.44
C PHE A 113 10.43 18.96 -5.19
N GLU A 114 11.02 19.77 -4.32
CA GLU A 114 10.48 21.10 -4.01
C GLU A 114 10.62 22.06 -5.19
N LYS A 115 11.62 21.86 -6.06
CA LYS A 115 11.82 22.62 -7.31
C LYS A 115 10.85 22.20 -8.43
N MET A 116 10.22 21.03 -8.34
CA MET A 116 9.27 20.55 -9.34
C MET A 116 7.95 21.33 -9.29
N MET A 117 7.28 21.42 -10.43
CA MET A 117 6.03 22.15 -10.59
C MET A 117 4.91 21.45 -9.83
N ASP A 118 3.99 22.23 -9.25
CA ASP A 118 2.77 21.68 -8.68
C ASP A 118 1.77 21.30 -9.78
N VAL A 119 0.65 20.69 -9.37
CA VAL A 119 -0.39 20.22 -10.31
C VAL A 119 -0.97 21.39 -11.10
N ALA A 120 -1.24 22.51 -10.43
CA ALA A 120 -1.85 23.69 -11.06
C ALA A 120 -0.91 24.32 -12.12
N ALA A 121 0.37 24.49 -11.79
CA ALA A 121 1.35 25.00 -12.75
C ALA A 121 1.57 24.04 -13.93
N TYR A 122 1.47 22.72 -13.72
CA TYR A 122 1.57 21.75 -14.81
C TYR A 122 0.37 21.80 -15.76
N GLU A 123 -0.85 21.95 -15.23
CA GLU A 123 -2.05 22.13 -16.06
C GLU A 123 -1.93 23.37 -16.96
N GLU A 124 -1.49 24.50 -16.39
CA GLU A 124 -1.22 25.71 -17.17
C GLU A 124 -0.11 25.50 -18.21
N PHE A 125 0.95 24.77 -17.87
CA PHE A 125 2.03 24.44 -18.80
C PHE A 125 1.54 23.64 -20.01
N THR A 126 0.78 22.57 -19.77
CA THR A 126 0.25 21.74 -20.87
C THR A 126 -0.78 22.47 -21.73
N ALA A 127 -1.57 23.37 -21.14
CA ALA A 127 -2.54 24.17 -21.89
C ALA A 127 -1.86 25.15 -22.86
N VAL A 128 -0.68 25.66 -22.52
CA VAL A 128 0.10 26.55 -23.39
C VAL A 128 0.76 25.78 -24.54
N GLU A 129 1.18 24.54 -24.32
CA GLU A 129 1.80 23.71 -25.37
C GLU A 129 0.80 23.21 -26.42
N GLU A 130 -0.46 22.99 -26.08
CA GLU A 130 -1.49 22.58 -27.06
C GLU A 130 -1.88 23.69 -28.05
N GLU A 131 -1.55 24.96 -27.77
CA GLU A 131 -1.83 26.09 -28.69
C GLU A 131 -0.75 26.31 -29.76
N HIS A 132 0.37 25.59 -29.73
CA HIS A 132 1.46 25.68 -30.73
C HIS A 132 1.49 24.46 -31.66
#